data_AF-X1TRU9-F1
#
_entry.id   AF-X1TRU9-F1
#
_cell.length_a   1.000
_cell.length_b   1.000
_cell.length_c   1.000
_cell.angle_alpha   90.00
_cell.angle_beta   90.00
_cell.angle_gamma   90.00
#
_symmetry.space_group_name_H-M   'P 1'
#
loop_
_entity.id
_entity.type
_entity.pdbx_description
1 polymer ?
#
loop_
_entity_poly.entity_id
_entity_poly.type
_entity_poly.pdbx_seq_one_letter_code
_entity_poly.pdbx_strand_id
1 'polypeptide(L)'
;ITVIWETEGKIFYRTSYDNGNNFNTVDSLNKEYVYLPTLGTNDFDILKFYCTRGDTITDGYSPDDPSHYYYPHHGTKMIGLIGGYHRDSYVGVAPAAQFLVAKTENPDNLYEYPVEEDTWITGLEWLESKGTDIVSSSLGYTNWYDWPEEYDGNTSPASIAAQEAVKRGMIIVNAAGNVTSAQIVIPGDAEGVITVGGIDTLYNRWQYSGYFPTTEHTVKKPEIMCLSTAPIVIDPDSSNSYL
;
A
#
# COMPACT_ATOMS: atom_id res chain seq x y z
N ILE A 1 14.84 26.13 -23.97
CA ILE A 1 14.93 26.27 -22.50
C ILE A 1 13.53 26.30 -21.94
N THR A 2 13.18 25.39 -21.05
CA THR A 2 11.86 25.33 -20.41
C THR A 2 12.01 25.74 -18.96
N VAL A 3 11.21 26.70 -18.52
CA VAL A 3 11.19 27.17 -17.13
C VAL A 3 9.84 26.78 -16.53
N ILE A 4 9.90 26.15 -15.36
CA ILE A 4 8.75 25.61 -14.64
C ILE A 4 8.78 26.21 -13.23
N TRP A 5 7.63 26.66 -12.74
CA TRP A 5 7.50 27.14 -11.37
C TRP A 5 6.10 26.85 -10.82
N GLU A 6 6.01 26.78 -9.50
CA GLU A 6 4.76 26.56 -8.76
C GLU A 6 4.43 27.84 -7.99
N THR A 7 3.14 28.19 -7.96
CA THR A 7 2.60 29.22 -7.08
C THR A 7 1.14 28.92 -6.79
N GLU A 8 0.73 29.05 -5.53
CA GLU A 8 -0.65 28.87 -5.06
C GLU A 8 -1.29 27.53 -5.50
N GLY A 9 -0.51 26.46 -5.52
CA GLY A 9 -0.94 25.11 -5.88
C GLY A 9 -1.06 24.85 -7.37
N LYS A 10 -0.58 25.76 -8.24
CA LYS A 10 -0.63 25.61 -9.71
C LYS A 10 0.78 25.61 -10.30
N ILE A 11 1.03 24.65 -11.18
CA ILE A 11 2.28 24.55 -11.92
C ILE A 11 2.13 25.25 -13.27
N PHE A 12 3.02 26.20 -13.52
CA PHE A 12 3.12 26.93 -14.76
C PHE A 12 4.39 26.53 -15.49
N TYR A 13 4.33 26.54 -16.82
CA TYR A 13 5.51 26.36 -17.63
C TYR A 13 5.45 27.22 -18.88
N ARG A 14 6.64 27.53 -19.41
CA ARG A 14 6.79 28.11 -20.74
C ARG A 14 8.12 27.69 -21.34
N THR A 15 8.11 27.57 -22.67
CA THR A 15 9.25 27.11 -23.44
C THR A 15 9.79 28.24 -24.30
N SER A 16 11.11 28.41 -24.28
CA SER A 16 11.87 29.23 -25.22
C SER A 16 12.55 28.33 -26.23
N TYR A 17 12.34 28.62 -27.52
CA TYR A 17 12.98 27.92 -28.64
C TYR A 17 14.21 28.66 -29.19
N ASP A 18 14.53 29.84 -28.65
CA ASP A 18 15.64 30.71 -29.06
C ASP A 18 16.67 30.91 -27.95
N ASN A 19 16.87 29.87 -27.15
CA ASN A 19 17.89 29.77 -26.11
C ASN A 19 17.74 30.78 -24.95
N GLY A 20 16.50 31.11 -24.60
CA GLY A 20 16.14 31.94 -23.43
C GLY A 20 15.93 33.42 -23.74
N ASN A 21 16.00 33.83 -25.01
CA ASN A 21 15.80 35.23 -25.39
C ASN A 21 14.32 35.61 -25.41
N ASN A 22 13.44 34.72 -25.86
CA ASN A 22 11.99 34.88 -25.83
C ASN A 22 11.31 33.60 -25.33
N PHE A 23 10.22 33.77 -24.59
CA PHE A 23 9.39 32.66 -24.12
C PHE A 23 7.99 32.78 -24.71
N ASN A 24 7.41 31.63 -25.06
CA ASN A 24 6.01 31.57 -25.49
C ASN A 24 5.05 31.96 -24.36
N THR A 25 3.77 32.09 -24.72
CA THR A 25 2.68 32.33 -23.76
C THR A 25 2.73 31.35 -22.60
N VAL A 26 2.47 31.87 -21.40
CA VAL A 26 2.40 31.06 -20.17
C VAL A 26 1.29 30.04 -20.34
N ASP A 27 1.63 28.78 -20.17
CA ASP A 27 0.69 27.68 -20.14
C ASP A 27 0.64 27.11 -18.72
N SER A 28 -0.52 26.62 -18.32
CA SER A 28 -0.73 26.05 -16.99
C SER A 28 -1.24 24.63 -17.14
N LEU A 29 -0.60 23.70 -16.43
CA LEU A 29 -1.22 22.39 -16.25
C LEU A 29 -2.26 22.53 -15.14
N ASN A 30 -3.50 22.87 -15.50
CA ASN A 30 -4.64 22.58 -14.64
C ASN A 30 -5.07 21.12 -14.90
N LYS A 31 -4.24 20.16 -14.49
CA LYS A 31 -4.63 18.75 -14.47
C LYS A 31 -5.35 18.49 -13.16
N GLU A 32 -6.64 18.81 -13.13
CA GLU A 32 -7.54 18.00 -12.32
C GLU A 32 -7.43 16.56 -12.84
N TYR A 33 -7.09 15.69 -11.90
CA TYR A 33 -6.85 14.26 -12.05
C TYR A 33 -7.91 13.58 -12.91
N VAL A 34 -7.51 12.84 -13.95
CA VAL A 34 -8.39 11.86 -14.61
C VAL A 34 -7.58 10.61 -14.91
N TYR A 35 -7.96 9.50 -14.28
CA TYR A 35 -7.98 8.21 -14.96
C TYR A 35 -9.46 7.82 -15.19
N LEU A 36 -9.69 7.01 -16.22
CA LEU A 36 -10.88 6.98 -17.08
C LEU A 36 -12.25 6.92 -16.36
N PRO A 37 -13.29 7.58 -16.91
CA PRO A 37 -14.66 7.44 -16.43
C PRO A 37 -15.22 6.05 -16.75
N THR A 38 -15.79 5.38 -15.74
CA THR A 38 -16.66 4.22 -15.99
C THR A 38 -18.04 4.71 -16.42
N LEU A 39 -18.56 4.15 -17.51
CA LEU A 39 -19.90 4.46 -18.02
C LEU A 39 -20.92 3.53 -17.34
N GLY A 40 -21.99 4.10 -16.79
CA GLY A 40 -23.17 3.35 -16.37
C GLY A 40 -24.44 3.99 -16.92
N THR A 41 -25.56 3.29 -16.84
CA THR A 41 -26.84 3.76 -17.40
C THR A 41 -27.93 3.72 -16.34
N ASN A 42 -28.87 4.64 -16.41
CA ASN A 42 -30.21 4.44 -15.85
C ASN A 42 -31.24 4.55 -16.99
N ASP A 43 -32.53 4.37 -16.68
CA ASP A 43 -33.62 4.25 -17.66
C ASP A 43 -33.74 5.41 -18.67
N PHE A 44 -33.03 6.53 -18.45
CA PHE A 44 -33.12 7.72 -19.30
C PHE A 44 -31.77 8.33 -19.74
N ASP A 45 -30.61 7.97 -19.17
CA ASP A 45 -29.31 8.58 -19.52
C ASP A 45 -28.08 7.65 -19.37
N ILE A 46 -27.00 7.98 -20.10
CA ILE A 46 -25.63 7.47 -19.85
C ILE A 46 -24.97 8.39 -18.81
N LEU A 47 -24.68 7.84 -17.64
CA LEU A 47 -24.00 8.52 -16.55
C LEU A 47 -22.50 8.27 -16.60
N LYS A 48 -21.73 9.32 -16.29
CA LYS A 48 -20.27 9.32 -16.25
C LYS A 48 -19.82 9.42 -14.79
N PHE A 49 -19.25 8.35 -14.24
CA PHE A 49 -18.75 8.34 -12.86
C PHE A 49 -17.26 8.70 -12.83
N TYR A 50 -16.85 9.44 -11.81
CA TYR A 50 -15.47 9.77 -11.52
C TYR A 50 -15.14 9.18 -10.13
N CYS A 51 -14.27 8.17 -10.07
CA CYS A 51 -13.78 7.63 -8.81
C CYS A 51 -12.54 8.42 -8.38
N THR A 52 -12.65 9.18 -7.29
CA THR A 52 -11.53 9.86 -6.64
C THR A 52 -11.16 9.11 -5.36
N ARG A 53 -9.89 8.72 -5.19
CA ARG A 53 -9.34 8.32 -3.89
C ARG A 53 -7.89 8.81 -3.78
N GLY A 54 -7.59 9.58 -2.73
CA GLY A 54 -6.25 10.11 -2.49
C GLY A 54 -6.12 11.39 -1.64
N ASP A 55 -7.17 11.91 -1.02
CA ASP A 55 -7.09 13.01 -0.04
C ASP A 55 -8.07 12.80 1.13
N THR A 56 -7.67 13.19 2.35
CA THR A 56 -8.39 13.35 3.65
C THR A 56 -9.48 12.35 4.10
N ILE A 57 -9.87 11.39 3.28
CA ILE A 57 -10.95 10.44 3.48
C ILE A 57 -10.29 9.07 3.50
N THR A 58 -9.86 8.70 4.70
CA THR A 58 -10.02 7.33 5.14
C THR A 58 -11.44 6.90 4.80
N ASP A 59 -11.59 5.83 4.04
CA ASP A 59 -12.87 5.22 3.73
C ASP A 59 -13.91 5.32 4.86
N GLY A 60 -14.92 6.17 4.65
CA GLY A 60 -16.09 6.24 5.51
C GLY A 60 -15.92 6.85 6.90
N TYR A 61 -14.75 7.34 7.29
CA TYR A 61 -14.56 7.88 8.65
C TYR A 61 -14.73 9.39 8.73
N SER A 62 -15.62 9.82 9.63
CA SER A 62 -15.54 11.14 10.23
C SER A 62 -14.53 11.08 11.39
N PRO A 63 -13.56 12.00 11.49
CA PRO A 63 -12.70 12.12 12.67
C PRO A 63 -13.48 12.41 13.97
N ASP A 64 -14.79 12.69 13.86
CA ASP A 64 -15.71 12.96 14.95
C ASP A 64 -16.68 11.80 15.25
N ASP A 65 -16.48 10.59 14.69
CA ASP A 65 -17.35 9.44 14.98
C ASP A 65 -17.22 9.02 16.47
N PRO A 66 -18.29 9.17 17.28
CA PRO A 66 -18.25 8.82 18.71
C PRO A 66 -18.19 7.32 18.94
N SER A 67 -18.53 6.50 17.95
CA SER A 67 -18.32 5.06 18.00
C SER A 67 -16.83 4.80 17.75
N HIS A 68 -16.12 4.48 18.84
CA HIS A 68 -14.71 4.09 18.87
C HIS A 68 -14.48 2.79 18.08
N TYR A 69 -14.76 2.77 16.79
CA TYR A 69 -14.38 1.66 15.93
C TYR A 69 -12.85 1.59 15.93
N TYR A 70 -12.37 0.37 16.18
CA TYR A 70 -10.98 -0.05 16.30
C TYR A 70 -10.00 0.84 15.53
N TYR A 71 -9.26 1.63 16.29
CA TYR A 71 -8.33 2.64 15.79
C TYR A 71 -7.36 2.08 14.75
N PRO A 72 -7.19 2.69 13.56
CA PRO A 72 -6.22 2.25 12.55
C PRO A 72 -4.79 2.71 12.93
N HIS A 73 -4.30 2.22 14.06
CA HIS A 73 -2.96 2.49 14.57
C HIS A 73 -1.91 1.54 13.96
N HIS A 74 -2.35 0.49 13.26
CA HIS A 74 -1.48 -0.52 12.66
C HIS A 74 -0.52 0.11 11.65
N GLY A 75 -1.04 0.93 10.72
CA GLY A 75 -0.22 1.65 9.74
C GLY A 75 0.84 2.54 10.39
N THR A 76 0.48 3.30 11.42
CA THR A 76 1.41 4.13 12.20
C THR A 76 2.50 3.30 12.88
N LYS A 77 2.16 2.15 13.46
CA LYS A 77 3.15 1.23 14.03
C LYS A 77 4.12 0.70 12.98
N MET A 78 3.63 0.34 11.80
CA MET A 78 4.46 -0.17 10.70
C MET A 78 5.42 0.89 10.15
N ILE A 79 4.92 2.11 9.86
CA ILE A 79 5.81 3.20 9.42
C ILE A 79 6.79 3.58 10.53
N GLY A 80 6.40 3.52 11.79
CA GLY A 80 7.28 3.75 12.93
C GLY A 80 8.44 2.76 13.01
N LEU A 81 8.24 1.48 12.69
CA LEU A 81 9.31 0.48 12.61
C LEU A 81 10.35 0.83 11.55
N ILE A 82 9.94 1.51 10.49
CA ILE A 82 10.82 1.88 9.38
C ILE A 82 11.41 3.26 9.61
N GLY A 83 10.58 4.30 9.70
CA GLY A 83 10.97 5.71 9.68
C GLY A 83 11.01 6.41 11.04
N GLY A 84 10.55 5.78 12.12
CA GLY A 84 10.42 6.48 13.41
C GLY A 84 11.77 6.91 13.99
N TYR A 85 11.83 8.10 14.58
CA TYR A 85 13.01 8.61 15.25
C TYR A 85 12.63 9.44 16.48
N HIS A 86 13.04 8.99 17.65
CA HIS A 86 12.99 9.74 18.89
C HIS A 86 14.38 9.72 19.53
N ARG A 87 14.99 10.90 19.65
CA ARG A 87 16.35 11.05 20.16
C ARG A 87 16.51 10.30 21.49
N ASP A 88 17.59 9.54 21.60
CA ASP A 88 18.00 8.77 22.78
C ASP A 88 16.98 7.71 23.26
N SER A 89 15.93 7.40 22.48
CA SER A 89 14.91 6.43 22.90
C SER A 89 14.44 5.45 21.83
N TYR A 90 14.36 5.88 20.56
CA TYR A 90 13.79 5.05 19.50
C TYR A 90 14.39 5.39 18.13
N VAL A 91 14.72 4.35 17.35
CA VAL A 91 15.18 4.49 15.98
C VAL A 91 14.64 3.32 15.14
N GLY A 92 13.91 3.64 14.07
CA GLY A 92 13.47 2.70 13.06
C GLY A 92 14.62 2.25 12.16
N VAL A 93 14.35 1.31 11.27
CA VAL A 93 15.37 0.71 10.39
C VAL A 93 15.96 1.72 9.39
N ALA A 94 15.14 2.65 8.90
CA ALA A 94 15.48 3.63 7.87
C ALA A 94 14.85 5.01 8.17
N PRO A 95 15.28 5.72 9.24
CA PRO A 95 14.68 6.98 9.70
C PRO A 95 14.84 8.16 8.73
N ALA A 96 15.71 8.03 7.74
CA ALA A 96 15.96 9.06 6.71
C ALA A 96 15.29 8.73 5.36
N ALA A 97 14.50 7.64 5.28
CA ALA A 97 13.77 7.31 4.07
C ALA A 97 12.63 8.31 3.82
N GLN A 98 12.20 8.41 2.56
CA GLN A 98 11.01 9.15 2.17
C GLN A 98 9.83 8.20 2.14
N PHE A 99 8.68 8.66 2.65
CA PHE A 99 7.51 7.80 2.81
C PHE A 99 6.34 8.32 1.98
N LEU A 100 5.69 7.38 1.30
CA LEU A 100 4.36 7.54 0.75
C LEU A 100 3.47 6.53 1.48
N VAL A 101 2.26 6.96 1.85
CA VAL A 101 1.33 6.13 2.62
C VAL A 101 0.05 5.96 1.80
N ALA A 102 -0.17 4.75 1.32
CA ALA A 102 -1.43 4.35 0.71
C ALA A 102 -2.30 3.69 1.79
N LYS A 103 -3.46 4.29 2.08
CA LYS A 103 -4.45 3.67 2.95
C LYS A 103 -5.44 2.88 2.11
N THR A 104 -5.50 1.58 2.33
CA THR A 104 -6.26 0.63 1.51
C THR A 104 -7.41 -0.02 2.30
N GLU A 105 -7.19 -0.29 3.59
CA GLU A 105 -8.10 -1.07 4.45
C GLU A 105 -9.17 -0.25 5.15
N ASN A 106 -10.31 -0.91 5.37
CA ASN A 106 -11.35 -0.45 6.28
C ASN A 106 -11.01 -0.87 7.72
N PRO A 107 -11.05 0.03 8.70
CA PRO A 107 -10.75 -0.32 10.10
C PRO A 107 -11.86 -1.11 10.81
N ASP A 108 -13.03 -1.30 10.19
CA ASP A 108 -14.07 -2.17 10.74
C ASP A 108 -13.61 -3.63 10.70
N ASN A 109 -13.44 -4.23 11.88
CA ASN A 109 -12.93 -5.59 12.03
C ASN A 109 -13.90 -6.70 11.55
N LEU A 110 -15.13 -6.32 11.17
CA LEU A 110 -16.09 -7.19 10.51
C LEU A 110 -16.12 -6.97 8.99
N TYR A 111 -15.33 -6.00 8.49
CA TYR A 111 -15.22 -5.67 7.09
C TYR A 111 -14.03 -6.43 6.49
N GLU A 112 -14.36 -7.50 5.77
CA GLU A 112 -13.42 -8.32 5.02
C GLU A 112 -14.11 -8.66 3.71
N TYR A 113 -13.91 -7.82 2.70
CA TYR A 113 -14.63 -7.95 1.42
C TYR A 113 -13.66 -7.96 0.24
N PRO A 114 -13.98 -8.67 -0.85
CA PRO A 114 -13.13 -8.70 -2.05
C PRO A 114 -12.74 -7.32 -2.60
N VAL A 115 -13.54 -6.27 -2.33
CA VAL A 115 -13.22 -4.89 -2.73
C VAL A 115 -11.95 -4.34 -2.06
N GLU A 116 -11.47 -4.92 -0.95
CA GLU A 116 -10.22 -4.51 -0.32
C GLU A 116 -8.99 -4.89 -1.15
N GLU A 117 -9.08 -5.94 -1.98
CA GLU A 117 -8.04 -6.18 -2.99
C GLU A 117 -8.01 -5.07 -4.04
N ASP A 118 -9.17 -4.58 -4.48
CA ASP A 118 -9.23 -3.49 -5.45
C ASP A 118 -8.63 -2.20 -4.88
N THR A 119 -8.88 -1.91 -3.59
CA THR A 119 -8.29 -0.76 -2.92
C THR A 119 -6.79 -0.93 -2.72
N TRP A 120 -6.31 -2.15 -2.45
CA TRP A 120 -4.89 -2.45 -2.38
C TRP A 120 -4.18 -2.29 -3.72
N ILE A 121 -4.76 -2.83 -4.79
CA ILE A 121 -4.25 -2.67 -6.16
C ILE A 121 -4.18 -1.18 -6.51
N THR A 122 -5.24 -0.43 -6.22
CA THR A 122 -5.28 1.02 -6.45
C THR A 122 -4.17 1.74 -5.67
N GLY A 123 -3.93 1.34 -4.42
CA GLY A 123 -2.83 1.86 -3.61
C GLY A 123 -1.45 1.55 -4.21
N LEU A 124 -1.25 0.32 -4.68
CA LEU A 124 -0.03 -0.12 -5.35
C LEU A 124 0.23 0.66 -6.64
N GLU A 125 -0.78 0.81 -7.49
CA GLU A 125 -0.70 1.59 -8.74
C GLU A 125 -0.39 3.07 -8.45
N TRP A 126 -0.98 3.64 -7.41
CA TRP A 126 -0.66 4.98 -6.97
C TRP A 126 0.81 5.09 -6.53
N LEU A 127 1.31 4.14 -5.73
CA LEU A 127 2.72 4.11 -5.30
C LEU A 127 3.67 3.98 -6.50
N GLU A 128 3.38 3.11 -7.47
CA GLU A 128 4.15 2.99 -8.71
C GLU A 128 4.22 4.31 -9.46
N SER A 129 3.07 4.98 -9.62
CA SER A 129 2.97 6.26 -10.34
C SER A 129 3.77 7.40 -9.71
N LYS A 130 4.09 7.28 -8.42
CA LYS A 130 4.92 8.24 -7.67
C LYS A 130 6.42 7.90 -7.70
N GLY A 131 6.81 6.80 -8.36
CA GLY A 131 8.18 6.33 -8.42
C GLY A 131 8.65 5.68 -7.13
N THR A 132 7.77 4.98 -6.41
CA THR A 132 8.13 4.26 -5.19
C THR A 132 9.11 3.13 -5.48
N ASP A 133 10.25 3.11 -4.81
CA ASP A 133 11.25 2.04 -4.95
C ASP A 133 10.85 0.76 -4.20
N ILE A 134 10.32 0.91 -2.98
CA ILE A 134 10.01 -0.19 -2.06
C ILE A 134 8.60 -0.02 -1.50
N VAL A 135 7.79 -1.08 -1.60
CA VAL A 135 6.46 -1.18 -0.95
C VAL A 135 6.57 -2.16 0.20
N SER A 136 6.19 -1.70 1.39
CA SER A 136 6.01 -2.56 2.57
C SER A 136 4.52 -2.72 2.85
N SER A 137 4.03 -3.95 2.83
CA SER A 137 2.62 -4.30 2.97
C SER A 137 2.44 -5.32 4.10
N SER A 138 1.93 -4.84 5.25
CA SER A 138 1.68 -5.66 6.43
C SER A 138 0.20 -6.05 6.53
N LEU A 139 -0.32 -6.65 5.47
CA LEU A 139 -1.71 -7.08 5.32
C LEU A 139 -1.78 -8.30 4.40
N GLY A 140 -2.95 -8.91 4.28
CA GLY A 140 -3.21 -9.85 3.20
C GLY A 140 -4.56 -10.54 3.29
N TYR A 141 -4.94 -11.17 2.18
CA TYR A 141 -6.29 -11.68 1.94
C TYR A 141 -6.30 -13.21 1.91
N THR A 142 -7.36 -13.80 2.48
CA THR A 142 -7.53 -15.26 2.52
C THR A 142 -8.97 -15.76 2.36
N ASN A 143 -9.97 -14.91 2.60
CA ASN A 143 -11.33 -15.38 2.91
C ASN A 143 -12.13 -15.91 1.71
N TRP A 144 -11.69 -15.63 0.49
CA TRP A 144 -12.40 -15.99 -0.73
C TRP A 144 -11.51 -16.69 -1.76
N TYR A 145 -10.43 -17.34 -1.29
CA TYR A 145 -9.54 -18.17 -2.11
C TYR A 145 -9.36 -19.56 -1.48
N ASP A 146 -9.43 -20.60 -2.32
CA ASP A 146 -9.21 -21.98 -1.93
C ASP A 146 -7.72 -22.27 -1.75
N TRP A 147 -7.36 -22.71 -0.55
CA TRP A 147 -5.99 -23.08 -0.19
C TRP A 147 -5.72 -24.58 -0.41
N PRO A 148 -4.57 -24.97 -1.00
CA PRO A 148 -3.49 -24.13 -1.54
C PRO A 148 -3.65 -23.76 -3.03
N GLU A 149 -4.66 -24.27 -3.73
CA GLU A 149 -4.72 -24.27 -5.20
C GLU A 149 -4.79 -22.87 -5.83
N GLU A 150 -5.45 -21.91 -5.16
CA GLU A 150 -5.61 -20.54 -5.66
C GLU A 150 -4.54 -19.56 -5.14
N TYR A 151 -3.56 -20.07 -4.38
CA TYR A 151 -2.39 -19.31 -3.89
C TYR A 151 -1.19 -19.59 -4.81
N ASP A 152 -1.42 -19.41 -6.11
CA ASP A 152 -0.49 -19.74 -7.19
C ASP A 152 0.19 -18.50 -7.78
N GLY A 153 -0.03 -17.32 -7.18
CA GLY A 153 0.45 -16.02 -7.65
C GLY A 153 -0.29 -15.48 -8.86
N ASN A 154 -1.22 -16.23 -9.46
CA ASN A 154 -1.86 -15.91 -10.74
C ASN A 154 -3.39 -15.89 -10.69
N THR A 155 -4.00 -16.36 -9.60
CA THR A 155 -5.46 -16.38 -9.42
C THR A 155 -5.98 -15.06 -8.85
N SER A 156 -5.37 -14.56 -7.77
CA SER A 156 -5.78 -13.29 -7.16
C SER A 156 -5.41 -12.07 -8.02
N PRO A 157 -6.33 -11.09 -8.19
CA PRO A 157 -6.00 -9.79 -8.77
C PRO A 157 -4.87 -9.06 -8.05
N ALA A 158 -4.82 -9.11 -6.72
CA ALA A 158 -3.74 -8.50 -5.94
C ALA A 158 -2.39 -9.16 -6.23
N SER A 159 -2.34 -10.49 -6.35
CA SER A 159 -1.11 -11.22 -6.70
C SER A 159 -0.63 -10.87 -8.11
N ILE A 160 -1.54 -10.83 -9.09
CA ILE A 160 -1.22 -10.41 -10.46
C ILE A 160 -0.67 -8.98 -10.48
N ALA A 161 -1.32 -8.04 -9.80
CA ALA A 161 -0.87 -6.64 -9.73
C ALA A 161 0.50 -6.52 -9.07
N ALA A 162 0.74 -7.27 -7.99
CA ALA A 162 2.03 -7.30 -7.31
C ALA A 162 3.15 -7.80 -8.24
N GLN A 163 2.91 -8.87 -9.01
CA GLN A 163 3.87 -9.35 -10.00
C GLN A 163 4.18 -8.30 -11.07
N GLU A 164 3.17 -7.60 -11.58
CA GLU A 164 3.36 -6.56 -12.60
C GLU A 164 4.17 -5.37 -12.08
N ALA A 165 3.92 -4.95 -10.83
CA ALA A 165 4.73 -3.93 -10.17
C ALA A 165 6.18 -4.37 -9.96
N VAL A 166 6.40 -5.64 -9.59
CA VAL A 166 7.76 -6.20 -9.48
C VAL A 166 8.47 -6.23 -10.84
N LYS A 167 7.78 -6.63 -11.92
CA LYS A 167 8.33 -6.60 -13.30
C LYS A 167 8.72 -5.19 -13.74
N ARG A 168 8.08 -4.15 -13.19
CA ARG A 168 8.38 -2.74 -13.44
C ARG A 168 9.56 -2.21 -12.61
N GLY A 169 10.09 -3.01 -11.69
CA GLY A 169 11.26 -2.69 -10.89
C GLY A 169 10.96 -2.29 -9.45
N MET A 170 9.71 -2.37 -9.00
CA MET A 170 9.38 -2.15 -7.59
C MET A 170 9.79 -3.36 -6.75
N ILE A 171 10.31 -3.11 -5.55
CA ILE A 171 10.50 -4.16 -4.54
C ILE A 171 9.25 -4.19 -3.66
N ILE A 172 8.56 -5.32 -3.62
CA ILE A 172 7.40 -5.51 -2.75
C ILE A 172 7.76 -6.46 -1.62
N VAL A 173 7.54 -6.03 -0.39
CA VAL A 173 7.73 -6.81 0.83
C VAL A 173 6.35 -7.00 1.48
N ASN A 174 5.84 -8.22 1.51
CA ASN A 174 4.53 -8.54 2.08
C ASN A 174 4.65 -9.44 3.30
N ALA A 175 3.78 -9.26 4.30
CA ALA A 175 3.68 -10.19 5.41
C ALA A 175 3.23 -11.58 4.93
N ALA A 176 3.73 -12.64 5.57
CA ALA A 176 3.24 -14.01 5.35
C ALA A 176 1.86 -14.26 5.96
N GLY A 177 1.42 -13.36 6.86
CA GLY A 177 0.14 -13.41 7.55
C GLY A 177 0.20 -14.04 8.94
N ASN A 178 -0.83 -13.74 9.73
CA ASN A 178 -1.03 -14.25 11.09
C ASN A 178 -2.13 -15.30 11.07
N VAL A 179 -1.76 -16.55 10.81
CA VAL A 179 -2.70 -17.62 10.48
C VAL A 179 -2.63 -18.76 11.50
N THR A 180 -3.74 -19.48 11.66
CA THR A 180 -3.84 -20.63 12.57
C THR A 180 -3.59 -21.97 11.87
N SER A 181 -3.60 -21.97 10.55
CA SER A 181 -3.33 -23.08 9.65
C SER A 181 -2.00 -22.88 8.92
N ALA A 182 -1.51 -23.93 8.26
CA ALA A 182 -0.33 -23.83 7.42
C ALA A 182 -0.69 -23.22 6.06
N GLN A 183 -0.78 -21.89 6.02
CA GLN A 183 -1.04 -21.11 4.83
C GLN A 183 -0.23 -19.81 4.82
N ILE A 184 -0.19 -19.12 3.69
CA ILE A 184 0.24 -17.71 3.59
C ILE A 184 -0.96 -16.84 3.23
N VAL A 185 -0.76 -15.53 3.15
CA VAL A 185 -1.78 -14.56 2.71
C VAL A 185 -1.42 -13.99 1.35
N ILE A 186 -2.43 -13.64 0.56
CA ILE A 186 -2.28 -12.93 -0.71
C ILE A 186 -2.01 -11.44 -0.42
N PRO A 187 -1.12 -10.76 -1.16
CA PRO A 187 -0.39 -11.19 -2.36
C PRO A 187 1.00 -11.79 -2.05
N GLY A 188 1.23 -12.33 -0.85
CA GLY A 188 2.49 -12.97 -0.48
C GLY A 188 2.80 -14.27 -1.24
N ASP A 189 1.87 -14.79 -2.01
CA ASP A 189 2.04 -15.92 -2.93
C ASP A 189 2.66 -15.49 -4.28
N ALA A 190 2.56 -14.21 -4.65
CA ALA A 190 3.03 -13.69 -5.93
C ALA A 190 4.55 -13.89 -6.16
N GLU A 191 4.90 -14.21 -7.41
CA GLU A 191 6.30 -14.33 -7.83
C GLU A 191 7.02 -12.98 -7.75
N GLY A 192 8.21 -12.97 -7.16
CA GLY A 192 9.04 -11.77 -7.01
C GLY A 192 8.66 -10.86 -5.84
N VAL A 193 7.50 -11.07 -5.19
CA VAL A 193 7.20 -10.47 -3.88
C VAL A 193 8.09 -11.14 -2.82
N ILE A 194 8.68 -10.35 -1.93
CA ILE A 194 9.42 -10.86 -0.77
C ILE A 194 8.43 -11.08 0.36
N THR A 195 8.16 -12.33 0.70
CA THR A 195 7.20 -12.68 1.75
C THR A 195 7.94 -12.89 3.07
N VAL A 196 7.46 -12.23 4.12
CA VAL A 196 8.15 -12.15 5.42
C VAL A 196 7.36 -12.87 6.50
N GLY A 197 7.94 -13.95 7.02
CA GLY A 197 7.42 -14.65 8.19
C GLY A 197 7.94 -14.08 9.51
N GLY A 198 7.35 -14.55 10.61
CA GLY A 198 7.66 -14.11 11.96
C GLY A 198 8.38 -15.14 12.82
N ILE A 199 9.38 -14.68 13.56
CA ILE A 199 10.04 -15.42 14.64
C ILE A 199 9.79 -14.78 16.01
N ASP A 200 9.91 -15.60 17.05
CA ASP A 200 9.90 -15.14 18.43
C ASP A 200 11.27 -14.63 18.90
N THR A 201 11.34 -14.12 20.13
CA THR A 201 12.58 -13.63 20.75
C THR A 201 13.62 -14.72 21.03
N LEU A 202 13.25 -15.99 20.88
CA LEU A 202 14.13 -17.15 20.98
C LEU A 202 14.55 -17.68 19.60
N TYR A 203 14.24 -16.95 18.53
CA TYR A 203 14.50 -17.30 17.13
C TYR A 203 13.76 -18.55 16.64
N ASN A 204 12.69 -18.97 17.33
CA ASN A 204 11.80 -20.00 16.80
C ASN A 204 10.77 -19.36 15.87
N ARG A 205 10.27 -20.11 14.88
CA ARG A 205 9.11 -19.66 14.08
C ARG A 205 7.95 -19.37 15.04
N TRP A 206 7.43 -18.15 14.98
CA TRP A 206 6.26 -17.79 15.75
C TRP A 206 5.07 -18.64 15.28
N GLN A 207 4.30 -19.20 16.22
CA GLN A 207 3.29 -20.20 15.90
C GLN A 207 2.27 -19.73 14.85
N TYR A 208 1.95 -18.44 14.84
CA TYR A 208 1.00 -17.82 13.90
C TYR A 208 1.63 -17.30 12.60
N SER A 209 2.95 -17.41 12.43
CA SER A 209 3.59 -16.99 11.17
C SER A 209 3.14 -17.88 10.03
N GLY A 210 2.50 -17.30 9.02
CA GLY A 210 2.16 -18.00 7.77
C GLY A 210 3.38 -18.63 7.11
N TYR A 211 3.15 -19.76 6.47
CA TYR A 211 4.16 -20.51 5.71
C TYR A 211 3.48 -21.49 4.76
N PHE A 212 4.12 -21.72 3.62
CA PHE A 212 3.67 -22.73 2.67
C PHE A 212 4.17 -24.11 3.15
N PRO A 213 3.29 -25.08 3.47
CA PRO A 213 3.67 -26.40 3.99
C PRO A 213 3.99 -27.36 2.85
N THR A 214 5.06 -27.14 2.07
CA THR A 214 5.47 -28.16 1.10
C THR A 214 6.93 -28.13 0.71
N THR A 215 7.40 -29.28 0.23
CA THR A 215 8.72 -29.53 -0.37
C THR A 215 8.74 -29.37 -1.90
N GLU A 216 7.58 -29.22 -2.54
CA GLU A 216 7.32 -29.41 -3.98
C GLU A 216 6.99 -28.12 -4.76
N HIS A 217 6.84 -26.96 -4.11
CA HIS A 217 6.74 -25.69 -4.85
C HIS A 217 8.14 -25.18 -5.21
N THR A 218 8.29 -24.72 -6.45
CA THR A 218 9.54 -24.16 -6.99
C THR A 218 9.96 -22.88 -6.25
N VAL A 219 9.04 -22.20 -5.56
CA VAL A 219 9.29 -21.02 -4.71
C VAL A 219 8.85 -21.32 -3.28
N LYS A 220 9.77 -21.21 -2.32
CA LYS A 220 9.47 -21.41 -0.89
C LYS A 220 9.08 -20.08 -0.26
N LYS A 221 7.85 -20.00 0.25
CA LYS A 221 7.33 -18.87 1.03
C LYS A 221 7.22 -19.24 2.52
N PRO A 222 7.54 -18.34 3.45
CA PRO A 222 8.16 -17.03 3.25
C PRO A 222 9.65 -17.14 2.86
N GLU A 223 10.15 -16.18 2.09
CA GLU A 223 11.57 -16.09 1.71
C GLU A 223 12.46 -15.72 2.89
N ILE A 224 11.97 -14.87 3.79
CA ILE A 224 12.72 -14.39 4.94
C ILE A 224 11.88 -14.41 6.22
N MET A 225 12.57 -14.42 7.35
CA MET A 225 11.96 -14.43 8.68
C MET A 225 12.49 -13.24 9.49
N CYS A 226 11.60 -12.52 10.16
CA CYS A 226 11.95 -11.35 10.98
C CYS A 226 11.33 -11.44 12.38
N LEU A 227 11.88 -10.69 13.33
CA LEU A 227 11.32 -10.61 14.68
C LEU A 227 9.90 -10.03 14.63
N SER A 228 8.91 -10.79 15.10
CA SER A 228 7.49 -10.38 15.06
C SER A 228 6.82 -10.41 16.42
N THR A 229 7.36 -11.13 17.40
CA THR A 229 6.79 -11.12 18.75
C THR A 229 7.32 -9.93 19.54
N ALA A 230 6.42 -9.06 19.99
CA ALA A 230 6.70 -7.90 20.82
C ALA A 230 7.79 -6.95 20.26
N PRO A 231 7.71 -6.52 18.98
CA PRO A 231 8.57 -5.46 18.52
C PRO A 231 8.26 -4.17 19.29
N ILE A 232 9.30 -3.40 19.60
CA ILE A 232 9.12 -2.04 20.11
C ILE A 232 8.64 -1.19 18.92
N VAL A 233 7.49 -0.55 19.07
CA VAL A 233 6.84 0.29 18.05
C VAL A 233 6.46 1.63 18.66
N ILE A 234 6.31 2.64 17.81
CA ILE A 234 5.68 3.90 18.23
C ILE A 234 4.18 3.68 18.45
N ASP A 235 3.61 4.36 19.43
CA ASP A 235 2.17 4.45 19.61
C ASP A 235 1.70 5.80 19.04
N PRO A 236 0.60 5.87 18.28
CA PRO A 236 0.12 7.15 17.76
C PRO A 236 -0.30 8.08 18.91
N ASP A 237 0.12 9.35 18.82
CA ASP A 237 -0.15 10.38 19.83
C ASP A 237 -1.62 10.85 19.85
N SER A 238 -2.41 10.46 18.84
CA SER A 238 -3.85 10.73 18.75
C SER A 238 -4.58 9.62 18.00
N SER A 239 -5.84 9.38 18.37
CA SER A 239 -6.76 8.50 17.63
C SER A 239 -7.08 9.01 16.22
N ASN A 240 -6.82 10.29 15.98
CA ASN A 240 -7.13 11.00 14.73
C ASN A 240 -5.85 11.34 13.94
N SER A 241 -4.67 11.13 14.53
CA SER A 241 -3.39 11.32 13.83
C SER A 241 -3.03 10.01 13.13
N TYR A 242 -3.12 10.02 11.80
CA TYR A 242 -2.71 8.90 10.95
C TYR A 242 -1.22 8.98 10.55
N LEU A 243 -0.46 9.82 11.28
CA LEU A 243 1.01 9.94 11.31
C LEU A 243 1.44 10.26 12.74
#